data_AF-A0A0F4Z358-F1
#
_entry.id   AF-A0A0F4Z358-F1
#
_cell.length_a   1.000
_cell.length_b   1.000
_cell.length_c   1.000
_cell.angle_alpha   90.00
_cell.angle_beta   90.00
_cell.angle_gamma   90.00
#
_symmetry.space_group_name_H-M   'P 1'
#
loop_
_entity.id
_entity.type
_entity.pdbx_description
1 polymer ?
#
loop_
_entity_poly.entity_id
_entity_poly.type
_entity_poly.pdbx_seq_one_letter_code
_entity_poly.pdbx_strand_id
1 'polypeptide(L)'
;MTLQEKRRAFYIVSLSCGVFDYLEETPIFREYHSLAETGMIKFGYTILVVTIQNPSNLQKKYRLEFDYWSMYGSIYHGGYTTQSLVFTCTGAPRIYEIATRASITTTKDKEDKNRKRLSFLNDGHKHIVATCFTYRVLLRDTTDIRLVHMLSNERYIPPLDRWIDRRFPDSVPYAEQLGKFLVLLTAQIFPFRIKYQLQMLVWNGELPPSTVIGLFPYAYALLSRRRLDVAVNVFQKLPRKLQRPCPNVDSSEFDSERLIEILTEIEEGKVSEFLDTGRPGHVHQNQTEVHRATVAPTGIYLCGPYPETQNRVLRRFSRFNDFFLRVEFVEETGDPIMYDITSNLDGIYYDRFRMILRDGIIIADRHFNFLGFSHSSLRARTCWFMANFICNGELVDVSRMIHKLGNFQHIYSPAKFAARIGQTFSDTLTSIAIDPRIVRRAEDVERNGRVFSDESILSRIGSAYSVSDSIISSKKGPEIMLRKSMVKFEAADDWNIETCGSGIEKLPFFLNAQLIKILEDLGVPAEAFLELQGDEIETLRQTVQSAEQTAKFLEQSHMARSTRLP
;
A
#
# COMPACT_ATOMS: atom_id res chain seq x y z
N MET A 1 4.86 -4.03 49.44
CA MET A 1 5.43 -2.71 49.10
C MET A 1 4.82 -2.30 47.77
N THR A 2 3.83 -1.41 47.82
CA THR A 2 2.87 -1.09 46.75
C THR A 2 3.47 -0.20 45.65
N LEU A 3 2.93 -0.37 44.43
CA LEU A 3 3.29 0.31 43.18
C LEU A 3 3.54 1.81 43.35
N GLN A 4 4.81 2.23 43.32
CA GLN A 4 5.13 3.47 42.62
C GLN A 4 4.84 3.20 41.14
N GLU A 5 3.80 3.80 40.57
CA GLU A 5 3.65 3.85 39.12
C GLU A 5 4.95 4.42 38.54
N LYS A 6 5.77 3.56 37.92
CA LYS A 6 7.02 3.99 37.28
C LYS A 6 6.68 5.12 36.32
N ARG A 7 7.35 6.27 36.46
CA ARG A 7 7.14 7.43 35.61
C ARG A 7 7.46 7.04 34.17
N ARG A 8 6.41 7.00 33.33
CA ARG A 8 6.50 6.66 31.89
C ARG A 8 6.33 7.89 30.99
N ALA A 9 6.28 9.08 31.57
CA ALA A 9 6.07 10.33 30.87
C ALA A 9 7.12 11.37 31.27
N PHE A 10 7.75 11.97 30.26
CA PHE A 10 8.88 12.88 30.41
C PHE A 10 8.66 14.15 29.60
N TYR A 11 9.01 15.30 30.17
CA TYR A 11 8.89 16.57 29.48
C TYR A 11 9.98 16.71 28.44
N ILE A 12 9.65 17.30 27.30
CA ILE A 12 10.57 17.50 26.18
C ILE A 12 10.59 18.97 25.77
N VAL A 13 11.70 19.38 25.17
CA VAL A 13 11.91 20.76 24.68
C VAL A 13 12.10 20.84 23.17
N SER A 14 12.31 19.70 22.50
CA SER A 14 12.32 19.63 21.04
C SER A 14 12.02 18.24 20.52
N LEU A 15 11.53 18.20 19.28
CA LEU A 15 11.35 17.02 18.45
C LEU A 15 12.00 17.29 17.09
N SER A 16 12.81 16.38 16.60
CA SER A 16 13.31 16.41 15.22
C SER A 16 13.17 15.07 14.52
N CYS A 17 13.08 15.12 13.19
CA CYS A 17 13.13 13.93 12.33
C CYS A 17 14.30 14.03 11.35
N GLY A 18 14.79 12.87 10.93
CA GLY A 18 15.92 12.73 10.03
C GLY A 18 16.22 11.27 9.77
N VAL A 19 17.50 10.97 9.61
CA VAL A 19 18.03 9.62 9.42
C VAL A 19 19.31 9.45 10.24
N PHE A 20 19.62 8.21 10.60
CA PHE A 20 21.00 7.88 10.95
C PHE A 20 21.85 7.90 9.68
N ASP A 21 23.10 8.33 9.84
CA ASP A 21 24.11 8.36 8.78
C ASP A 21 25.49 8.28 9.42
N TYR A 22 26.55 8.33 8.61
CA TYR A 22 27.93 8.31 9.08
C TYR A 22 28.70 9.54 8.59
N LEU A 23 29.56 10.06 9.47
CA LEU A 23 30.61 10.98 9.09
C LEU A 23 31.94 10.25 9.31
N GLU A 24 32.58 9.86 8.21
CA GLU A 24 33.68 8.89 8.23
C GLU A 24 33.19 7.59 8.90
N GLU A 25 33.80 7.17 10.00
CA GLU A 25 33.41 5.95 10.74
C GLU A 25 32.44 6.22 11.90
N THR A 26 32.04 7.49 12.10
CA THR A 26 31.21 7.85 13.24
C THR A 26 29.73 7.90 12.87
N PRO A 27 28.84 7.18 13.60
CA PRO A 27 27.40 7.34 13.45
C PRO A 27 26.91 8.72 13.94
N ILE A 28 26.10 9.37 13.12
CA ILE A 28 25.50 10.69 13.35
C ILE A 28 23.98 10.64 13.12
N PHE A 29 23.27 11.56 13.76
CA PHE A 29 21.87 11.84 13.42
C PHE A 29 21.85 13.03 12.45
N ARG A 30 21.58 12.74 11.18
CA ARG A 30 21.42 13.76 10.14
C ARG A 30 20.01 14.33 10.22
N GLU A 31 19.89 15.58 10.64
CA GLU A 31 18.60 16.20 10.90
C GLU A 31 18.03 16.84 9.62
N TYR A 32 16.78 16.49 9.30
CA TYR A 32 16.05 17.07 8.16
C TYR A 32 15.02 18.10 8.59
N HIS A 33 14.42 17.95 9.77
CA HIS A 33 13.48 18.92 10.32
C HIS A 33 13.46 18.92 11.84
N SER A 34 13.22 20.08 12.43
CA SER A 34 13.21 20.28 13.88
C SER A 34 12.07 21.20 14.30
N LEU A 35 11.48 20.88 15.44
CA LEU A 35 10.51 21.68 16.17
C LEU A 35 11.06 21.91 17.59
N ALA A 36 11.50 23.13 17.84
CA ALA A 36 12.00 23.58 19.14
C ALA A 36 10.84 23.99 20.07
N GLU A 37 9.86 23.11 20.23
CA GLU A 37 8.63 23.34 20.98
C GLU A 37 8.55 22.43 22.21
N THR A 38 7.92 22.94 23.27
CA THR A 38 7.77 22.16 24.51
C THR A 38 6.69 21.11 24.39
N GLY A 39 6.87 20.00 25.10
CA GLY A 39 5.97 18.86 24.98
C GLY A 39 6.19 17.78 26.03
N MET A 40 5.73 16.59 25.71
CA MET A 40 5.92 15.39 26.52
C MET A 40 6.08 14.15 25.63
N ILE A 41 6.99 13.26 26.02
CA ILE A 41 7.09 11.89 25.49
C ILE A 41 6.53 10.91 26.52
N LYS A 42 5.70 9.96 26.09
CA LYS A 42 5.06 8.96 26.94
C LYS A 42 5.24 7.55 26.37
N PHE A 43 5.83 6.67 27.18
CA PHE A 43 5.97 5.24 26.91
C PHE A 43 4.66 4.53 27.27
N GLY A 44 3.91 4.10 26.26
CA GLY A 44 2.73 3.26 26.41
C GLY A 44 3.09 1.77 26.52
N TYR A 45 2.07 0.91 26.42
CA TYR A 45 2.26 -0.54 26.38
C TYR A 45 2.57 -1.06 24.97
N THR A 46 1.98 -0.47 23.94
CA THR A 46 2.16 -0.88 22.53
C THR A 46 2.65 0.25 21.64
N ILE A 47 2.58 1.50 22.12
CA ILE A 47 2.89 2.71 21.37
C ILE A 47 3.74 3.67 22.21
N LEU A 48 4.66 4.37 21.56
CA LEU A 48 5.30 5.57 22.06
C LEU A 48 4.53 6.78 21.56
N VAL A 49 4.22 7.72 22.45
CA VAL A 49 3.48 8.93 22.08
C VAL A 49 4.31 10.16 22.37
N VAL A 50 4.49 11.01 21.36
CA VAL A 50 5.09 12.34 21.51
C VAL A 50 4.00 13.38 21.33
N THR A 51 3.83 14.28 22.29
CA THR A 51 2.94 15.43 22.19
C THR A 51 3.75 16.70 22.25
N ILE A 52 3.62 17.59 21.27
CA ILE A 52 4.38 18.84 21.18
C ILE A 52 3.45 20.01 20.89
N GLN A 53 3.76 21.19 21.44
CA GLN A 53 2.97 22.39 21.24
C GLN A 53 2.90 22.75 19.75
N ASN A 54 1.70 23.07 19.23
CA ASN A 54 1.59 23.57 17.86
C ASN A 54 2.07 25.04 17.85
N PRO A 55 3.13 25.39 17.09
CA PRO A 55 3.68 26.75 17.06
C PRO A 55 2.74 27.75 16.37
N SER A 56 1.89 27.27 15.46
CA SER A 56 0.89 28.11 14.75
C SER A 56 -0.40 28.30 15.56
N ASN A 57 -0.66 27.45 16.56
CA ASN A 57 -1.87 27.54 17.37
C ASN A 57 -1.63 27.04 18.81
N LEU A 58 -1.49 27.98 19.75
CA LEU A 58 -1.21 27.67 21.16
C LEU A 58 -2.32 26.85 21.86
N GLN A 59 -3.54 26.86 21.31
CA GLN A 59 -4.67 26.07 21.82
C GLN A 59 -4.69 24.63 21.27
N LYS A 60 -3.73 24.26 20.42
CA LYS A 60 -3.60 22.94 19.82
C LYS A 60 -2.24 22.34 20.12
N LYS A 61 -2.15 21.00 20.07
CA LYS A 61 -0.89 20.26 20.16
C LYS A 61 -0.83 19.25 19.02
N TYR A 62 0.36 19.00 18.51
CA TYR A 62 0.59 17.83 17.68
C TYR A 62 0.77 16.61 18.58
N ARG A 63 0.18 15.50 18.18
CA ARG A 63 0.32 14.19 18.80
C ARG A 63 0.81 13.22 17.74
N LEU A 64 2.01 12.69 17.93
CA LEU A 64 2.62 11.67 17.09
C LEU A 64 2.56 10.34 17.83
N GLU A 65 2.05 9.32 17.16
CA GLU A 65 1.96 7.95 17.69
C GLU A 65 2.87 7.03 16.87
N PHE A 66 3.78 6.36 17.57
CA PHE A 66 4.72 5.40 17.02
C PHE A 66 4.42 4.03 17.60
N ASP A 67 4.02 3.09 16.77
CA ASP A 67 3.80 1.72 17.22
C ASP A 67 5.14 1.03 17.51
N TYR A 68 5.27 0.33 18.65
CA TYR A 68 6.52 -0.33 19.02
C TYR A 68 6.96 -1.39 18.01
N TRP A 69 6.00 -2.08 17.36
CA TRP A 69 6.32 -3.05 16.31
C TRP A 69 6.94 -2.42 15.06
N SER A 70 6.73 -1.11 14.85
CA SER A 70 7.34 -0.36 13.75
C SER A 70 8.76 0.08 14.07
N MET A 71 9.22 -0.02 15.32
CA MET A 71 10.56 0.43 15.70
C MET A 71 11.62 -0.57 15.23
N TYR A 72 12.66 -0.03 14.60
CA TYR A 72 13.80 -0.79 14.12
C TYR A 72 14.95 -0.64 15.12
N GLY A 73 15.39 -1.78 15.69
CA GLY A 73 16.47 -1.80 16.68
C GLY A 73 16.05 -1.24 18.04
N SER A 74 17.01 -0.57 18.71
CA SER A 74 16.84 -0.03 20.06
C SER A 74 16.38 1.43 20.03
N ILE A 75 15.71 1.86 21.11
CA ILE A 75 15.59 3.28 21.45
C ILE A 75 16.92 3.70 22.07
N TYR A 76 17.67 4.48 21.30
CA TYR A 76 18.94 5.02 21.74
C TYR A 76 18.73 6.19 22.69
N HIS A 77 19.47 6.21 23.78
CA HIS A 77 19.44 7.31 24.73
C HIS A 77 20.85 7.85 24.93
N GLY A 78 20.94 9.16 25.16
CA GLY A 78 22.19 9.82 25.45
C GLY A 78 22.83 9.35 26.77
N GLY A 79 24.08 9.77 26.97
CA GLY A 79 24.79 9.59 28.23
C GLY A 79 24.26 10.51 29.34
N TYR A 80 24.93 10.54 30.49
CA TYR A 80 24.52 11.39 31.61
C TYR A 80 24.58 12.90 31.32
N THR A 81 25.26 13.30 30.24
CA THR A 81 25.41 14.68 29.80
C THR A 81 24.52 15.05 28.62
N THR A 82 23.93 14.06 27.92
CA THR A 82 23.08 14.27 26.75
C THR A 82 21.68 13.73 27.00
N GLN A 83 20.72 14.64 27.14
CA GLN A 83 19.34 14.31 27.50
C GLN A 83 18.46 13.98 26.28
N SER A 84 18.98 13.20 25.33
CA SER A 84 18.28 12.89 24.08
C SER A 84 17.87 11.43 23.99
N LEU A 85 16.78 11.22 23.25
CA LEU A 85 16.30 9.91 22.82
C LEU A 85 16.24 9.90 21.31
N VAL A 86 16.73 8.84 20.67
CA VAL A 86 16.67 8.64 19.23
C VAL A 86 16.15 7.24 18.93
N PHE A 87 15.19 7.15 18.02
CA PHE A 87 14.62 5.87 17.61
C PHE A 87 14.25 5.92 16.13
N THR A 88 14.37 4.77 15.47
CA THR A 88 14.06 4.62 14.04
C THR A 88 12.81 3.79 13.87
N CYS A 89 11.92 4.20 12.97
CA CYS A 89 10.71 3.48 12.61
C CYS A 89 10.80 2.94 11.17
N THR A 90 9.98 1.93 10.85
CA THR A 90 9.87 1.38 9.50
C THR A 90 9.17 2.34 8.53
N GLY A 91 8.32 3.23 9.04
CA GLY A 91 7.63 4.27 8.30
C GLY A 91 7.26 5.47 9.17
N ALA A 92 6.47 6.39 8.62
CA ALA A 92 6.05 7.61 9.32
C ALA A 92 5.03 7.30 10.43
N PRO A 93 5.02 8.09 11.52
CA PRO A 93 4.04 7.95 12.60
C PRO A 93 2.66 8.41 12.18
N ARG A 94 1.66 8.01 12.98
CA ARG A 94 0.34 8.64 12.90
C ARG A 94 0.40 10.03 13.53
N ILE A 95 0.05 11.05 12.76
CA ILE A 95 0.10 12.45 13.20
C ILE A 95 -1.31 12.99 13.39
N TYR A 96 -1.56 13.58 14.57
CA TYR A 96 -2.82 14.22 14.90
C TYR A 96 -2.61 15.63 15.42
N GLU A 97 -3.58 16.50 15.19
CA GLU A 97 -3.77 17.74 15.92
C GLU A 97 -4.87 17.56 16.96
N ILE A 98 -4.58 17.91 18.21
CA ILE A 98 -5.51 17.77 19.34
C ILE A 98 -5.65 19.10 20.09
N ALA A 99 -6.77 19.32 20.74
CA ALA A 99 -6.95 20.49 21.62
C ALA A 99 -6.05 20.42 22.86
N THR A 100 -5.40 21.53 23.21
CA THR A 100 -4.81 21.73 24.53
C THR A 100 -5.96 21.77 25.53
N ARG A 101 -6.00 20.84 26.50
CA ARG A 101 -7.06 20.83 27.52
C ARG A 101 -7.07 22.17 28.29
N ALA A 102 -8.05 23.00 27.99
CA ALA A 102 -8.46 24.15 28.78
C ALA A 102 -9.99 24.16 28.83
N SER A 103 -10.58 23.33 29.70
CA SER A 103 -11.77 23.63 30.50
C SER A 103 -12.41 22.34 31.02
N ILE A 104 -12.63 22.32 32.34
CA ILE A 104 -13.49 21.40 33.05
C ILE A 104 -14.92 21.83 32.73
N THR A 105 -15.63 21.13 31.82
CA THR A 105 -17.08 20.90 31.88
C THR A 105 -17.61 20.32 30.57
N THR A 106 -18.41 19.24 30.72
CA THR A 106 -19.47 18.68 29.84
C THR A 106 -19.20 17.35 29.14
N THR A 107 -19.92 16.33 29.65
CA THR A 107 -20.42 15.08 29.03
C THR A 107 -19.54 14.35 28.01
N LYS A 108 -19.12 13.14 28.41
CA LYS A 108 -18.32 12.15 27.65
C LYS A 108 -18.75 11.91 26.19
N ASP A 109 -20.02 12.09 25.83
CA ASP A 109 -20.52 11.78 24.48
C ASP A 109 -20.19 12.82 23.40
N LYS A 110 -19.63 13.99 23.75
CA LYS A 110 -19.12 14.98 22.77
C LYS A 110 -17.60 15.07 22.70
N GLU A 111 -16.87 14.32 23.54
CA GLU A 111 -15.42 14.45 23.70
C GLU A 111 -14.60 13.80 22.57
N ASP A 112 -15.18 12.90 21.78
CA ASP A 112 -14.46 12.06 20.80
C ASP A 112 -14.27 12.67 19.40
N LYS A 113 -14.66 13.93 19.14
CA LYS A 113 -14.41 14.62 17.85
C LYS A 113 -13.22 15.60 17.86
N ASN A 114 -12.32 15.50 18.84
CA ASN A 114 -11.28 16.51 19.08
C ASN A 114 -9.90 16.20 18.49
N ARG A 115 -9.73 15.07 17.80
CA ARG A 115 -8.48 14.74 17.10
C ARG A 115 -8.66 14.90 15.61
N LYS A 116 -7.76 15.63 14.95
CA LYS A 116 -7.73 15.76 13.49
C LYS A 116 -6.51 15.04 12.96
N ARG A 117 -6.68 14.05 12.07
CA ARG A 117 -5.57 13.37 11.43
C ARG A 117 -4.86 14.31 10.44
N LEU A 118 -3.54 14.36 10.51
CA LEU A 118 -2.69 15.19 9.66
C LEU A 118 -1.76 14.35 8.80
N SER A 119 -1.39 14.92 7.65
CA SER A 119 -0.39 14.36 6.73
C SER A 119 1.05 14.79 7.05
N PHE A 120 1.21 15.93 7.70
CA PHE A 120 2.50 16.54 8.03
C PHE A 120 2.30 17.54 9.18
N LEU A 121 3.40 18.07 9.71
CA LEU A 121 3.36 18.99 10.86
C LEU A 121 3.27 20.45 10.39
N ASN A 122 4.10 20.81 9.42
CA ASN A 122 4.13 22.12 8.76
C ASN A 122 4.66 21.97 7.31
N ASP A 123 4.75 23.07 6.57
CA ASP A 123 5.19 23.06 5.17
C ASP A 123 6.62 22.53 4.98
N GLY A 124 7.52 22.76 5.95
CA GLY A 124 8.87 22.18 5.93
C GLY A 124 8.86 20.65 6.08
N HIS A 125 7.97 20.11 6.91
CA HIS A 125 7.83 18.67 7.14
C HIS A 125 7.14 17.95 5.97
N LYS A 126 6.28 18.66 5.21
CA LYS A 126 5.46 18.11 4.12
C LYS A 126 6.26 17.31 3.08
N HIS A 127 7.46 17.76 2.76
CA HIS A 127 8.28 17.17 1.70
C HIS A 127 9.21 16.04 2.17
N ILE A 128 9.30 15.81 3.49
CA ILE A 128 10.27 14.88 4.08
C ILE A 128 9.62 13.82 4.98
N VAL A 129 8.36 14.01 5.39
CA VAL A 129 7.67 13.08 6.31
C VAL A 129 7.66 11.64 5.80
N ALA A 130 7.67 11.46 4.49
CA ALA A 130 7.71 10.16 3.82
C ALA A 130 9.11 9.52 3.76
N THR A 131 10.16 10.21 4.22
CA THR A 131 11.55 9.75 4.15
C THR A 131 12.33 9.92 5.46
N CYS A 132 11.87 10.74 6.42
CA CYS A 132 12.52 10.96 7.72
C CYS A 132 11.96 10.04 8.83
N PHE A 133 12.39 8.78 8.87
CA PHE A 133 11.85 7.79 9.83
C PHE A 133 12.64 7.65 11.14
N THR A 134 13.73 8.38 11.31
CA THR A 134 14.45 8.46 12.59
C THR A 134 14.04 9.73 13.32
N TYR A 135 13.63 9.58 14.57
CA TYR A 135 13.14 10.67 15.40
C TYR A 135 14.08 10.90 16.57
N ARG A 136 14.40 12.15 16.83
CA ARG A 136 15.20 12.60 17.97
C ARG A 136 14.37 13.51 18.87
N VAL A 137 14.40 13.25 20.16
CA VAL A 137 13.65 13.99 21.18
C VAL A 137 14.61 14.47 22.25
N LEU A 138 14.56 15.76 22.61
CA LEU A 138 15.36 16.30 23.71
C LEU A 138 14.49 16.41 24.96
N LEU A 139 14.84 15.66 26.01
CA LEU A 139 14.21 15.75 27.32
C LEU A 139 14.51 17.11 27.95
N ARG A 140 13.66 17.56 28.87
CA ARG A 140 13.83 18.82 29.60
C ARG A 140 14.85 18.70 30.73
N ASP A 141 14.90 17.54 31.38
CA ASP A 141 15.71 17.28 32.57
C ASP A 141 16.70 16.14 32.29
N THR A 142 17.99 16.36 32.57
CA THR A 142 19.04 15.36 32.35
C THR A 142 18.90 14.16 33.27
N THR A 143 18.27 14.33 34.43
CA THR A 143 18.02 13.25 35.39
C THR A 143 16.98 12.25 34.88
N ASP A 144 16.07 12.68 33.98
CA ASP A 144 15.05 11.82 33.39
C ASP A 144 15.67 10.68 32.55
N ILE A 145 16.92 10.83 32.07
CA ILE A 145 17.61 9.77 31.32
C ILE A 145 17.79 8.48 32.13
N ARG A 146 18.01 8.62 33.46
CA ARG A 146 18.13 7.46 34.36
C ARG A 146 16.80 6.75 34.52
N LEU A 147 15.70 7.52 34.59
CA LEU A 147 14.34 6.98 34.66
C LEU A 147 13.97 6.27 33.37
N VAL A 148 14.31 6.83 32.20
CA VAL A 148 14.14 6.18 30.91
C VAL A 148 14.94 4.90 30.83
N HIS A 149 16.21 4.91 31.26
CA HIS A 149 17.02 3.69 31.27
C HIS A 149 16.43 2.58 32.16
N MET A 150 15.78 2.91 33.28
CA MET A 150 15.09 1.92 34.12
C MET A 150 13.88 1.25 33.45
N LEU A 151 13.35 1.83 32.37
CA LEU A 151 12.29 1.24 31.56
C LEU A 151 12.76 0.05 30.72
N SER A 152 14.07 -0.17 30.59
CA SER A 152 14.63 -1.34 29.88
C SER A 152 14.21 -2.68 30.48
N ASN A 153 13.83 -2.69 31.77
CA ASN A 153 13.34 -3.87 32.47
C ASN A 153 11.86 -4.20 32.18
N GLU A 154 11.16 -3.35 31.42
CA GLU A 154 9.75 -3.54 31.10
C GLU A 154 9.59 -4.37 29.82
N ARG A 155 8.89 -5.51 29.91
CA ARG A 155 8.74 -6.50 28.82
C ARG A 155 8.24 -5.92 27.49
N TYR A 156 7.42 -4.87 27.53
CA TYR A 156 6.75 -4.33 26.35
C TYR A 156 7.49 -3.16 25.70
N ILE A 157 8.54 -2.65 26.34
CA ILE A 157 9.28 -1.51 25.83
C ILE A 157 10.40 -2.04 24.91
N PRO A 158 10.58 -1.47 23.71
CA PRO A 158 11.70 -1.81 22.83
C PRO A 158 13.04 -1.70 23.56
N PRO A 159 14.07 -2.47 23.14
CA PRO A 159 15.37 -2.44 23.81
C PRO A 159 15.92 -1.01 23.88
N LEU A 160 16.60 -0.67 24.98
CA LEU A 160 17.20 0.63 25.18
C LEU A 160 18.71 0.51 25.19
N ASP A 161 19.37 1.26 24.32
CA ASP A 161 20.83 1.28 24.20
C ASP A 161 21.40 2.69 24.37
N ARG A 162 22.67 2.75 24.74
CA ARG A 162 23.39 4.03 24.86
C ARG A 162 23.96 4.44 23.51
N TRP A 163 23.86 5.73 23.23
CA TRP A 163 24.49 6.35 22.07
C TRP A 163 25.04 7.73 22.42
N ILE A 164 26.11 8.12 21.73
CA ILE A 164 26.67 9.47 21.84
C ILE A 164 25.95 10.35 20.83
N ASP A 165 25.08 11.21 21.33
CA ASP A 165 24.24 12.07 20.49
C ASP A 165 25.05 13.09 19.69
N ARG A 166 25.23 12.78 18.41
CA ARG A 166 25.92 13.61 17.42
C ARG A 166 24.92 14.07 16.37
N ARG A 167 24.29 15.23 16.62
CA ARG A 167 23.35 15.88 15.69
C ARG A 167 24.10 16.69 14.64
N PHE A 168 23.79 16.44 13.36
CA PHE A 168 24.32 17.16 12.21
C PHE A 168 23.18 17.65 11.31
N PRO A 169 22.84 18.95 11.32
CA PRO A 169 21.90 19.50 10.35
C PRO A 169 22.56 19.61 8.97
N ASP A 170 21.81 19.32 7.91
CA ASP A 170 22.30 19.52 6.54
C ASP A 170 22.43 21.01 6.19
N SER A 171 23.44 21.33 5.40
CA SER A 171 23.60 22.67 4.81
C SER A 171 22.56 22.96 3.73
N VAL A 172 22.08 21.93 3.04
CA VAL A 172 21.08 22.01 1.97
C VAL A 172 19.81 21.29 2.39
N PRO A 173 18.64 21.97 2.43
CA PRO A 173 17.38 21.34 2.78
C PRO A 173 17.07 20.12 1.91
N TYR A 174 16.58 19.04 2.51
CA TYR A 174 16.27 17.80 1.79
C TYR A 174 15.32 18.02 0.59
N ALA A 175 14.37 18.95 0.69
CA ALA A 175 13.46 19.28 -0.40
C ALA A 175 14.19 19.78 -1.67
N GLU A 176 15.29 20.52 -1.50
CA GLU A 176 16.13 20.97 -2.61
C GLU A 176 16.95 19.82 -3.19
N GLN A 177 17.48 18.95 -2.33
CA GLN A 177 18.17 17.72 -2.77
C GLN A 177 17.25 16.82 -3.59
N LEU A 178 16.01 16.63 -3.15
CA LEU A 178 14.97 15.88 -3.85
C LEU A 178 14.61 16.53 -5.19
N GLY A 179 14.43 17.85 -5.22
CA GLY A 179 14.17 18.60 -6.46
C GLY A 179 15.30 18.42 -7.49
N LYS A 180 16.56 18.55 -7.06
CA LYS A 180 17.73 18.31 -7.90
C LYS A 180 17.76 16.87 -8.44
N PHE A 181 17.49 15.88 -7.59
CA PHE A 181 17.40 14.48 -8.01
C PHE A 181 16.34 14.26 -9.09
N LEU A 182 15.13 14.78 -8.91
CA LEU A 182 14.05 14.62 -9.88
C LEU A 182 14.39 15.25 -11.24
N VAL A 183 15.03 16.43 -11.25
CA VAL A 183 15.51 17.09 -12.47
C VAL A 183 16.58 16.23 -13.16
N LEU A 184 17.57 15.75 -12.41
CA LEU A 184 18.65 14.92 -12.95
C LEU A 184 18.14 13.57 -13.48
N LEU A 185 17.23 12.92 -12.77
CA LEU A 185 16.60 11.66 -13.20
C LEU A 185 15.78 11.83 -14.47
N THR A 186 15.05 12.94 -14.58
CA THR A 186 14.26 13.26 -15.79
C THR A 186 15.16 13.44 -17.01
N ALA A 187 16.32 14.08 -16.82
CA ALA A 187 17.32 14.29 -17.88
C ALA A 187 18.04 13.01 -18.34
N GLN A 188 18.01 11.93 -17.55
CA GLN A 188 18.64 10.66 -17.95
C GLN A 188 17.86 9.96 -19.08
N ILE A 189 18.59 9.33 -19.98
CA ILE A 189 18.04 8.52 -21.09
C ILE A 189 17.82 7.07 -20.60
N PHE A 190 17.15 6.94 -19.45
CA PHE A 190 16.78 5.64 -18.91
C PHE A 190 15.37 5.22 -19.34
N PRO A 191 15.12 3.92 -19.58
CA PRO A 191 13.77 3.41 -19.69
C PRO A 191 12.95 3.73 -18.43
N PHE A 192 11.65 4.00 -18.60
CA PHE A 192 10.74 4.35 -17.48
C PHE A 192 10.85 3.37 -16.31
N ARG A 193 10.92 2.06 -16.57
CA ARG A 193 11.02 1.04 -15.53
C ARG A 193 12.25 1.23 -14.63
N ILE A 194 13.38 1.68 -15.17
CA ILE A 194 14.58 1.97 -14.38
C ILE A 194 14.42 3.27 -13.61
N LYS A 195 13.91 4.33 -14.25
CA LYS A 195 13.63 5.59 -13.56
C LYS A 195 12.68 5.39 -12.38
N TYR A 196 11.67 4.54 -12.56
CA TYR A 196 10.73 4.15 -11.51
C TYR A 196 11.46 3.52 -10.31
N GLN A 197 12.35 2.55 -10.53
CA GLN A 197 13.08 1.90 -9.44
C GLN A 197 14.04 2.87 -8.73
N LEU A 198 14.75 3.73 -9.47
CA LEU A 198 15.63 4.74 -8.88
C LEU A 198 14.84 5.76 -8.04
N GLN A 199 13.69 6.22 -8.54
CA GLN A 199 12.81 7.10 -7.77
C GLN A 199 12.20 6.41 -6.55
N MET A 200 11.90 5.10 -6.64
CA MET A 200 11.40 4.30 -5.53
C MET A 200 12.40 4.26 -4.37
N LEU A 201 13.69 4.09 -4.65
CA LEU A 201 14.74 4.10 -3.61
C LEU A 201 14.74 5.40 -2.80
N VAL A 202 14.50 6.54 -3.45
CA VAL A 202 14.43 7.84 -2.78
C VAL A 202 13.09 8.05 -2.08
N TRP A 203 11.97 7.84 -2.78
CA TRP A 203 10.63 8.12 -2.26
C TRP A 203 10.24 7.25 -1.08
N ASN A 204 10.75 6.02 -1.03
CA ASN A 204 10.52 5.10 0.08
C ASN A 204 11.49 5.31 1.25
N GLY A 205 12.42 6.27 1.15
CA GLY A 205 13.43 6.53 2.17
C GLY A 205 14.46 5.41 2.31
N GLU A 206 14.70 4.63 1.25
CA GLU A 206 15.69 3.54 1.26
C GLU A 206 17.11 4.08 1.12
N LEU A 207 17.31 5.08 0.25
CA LEU A 207 18.60 5.73 0.01
C LEU A 207 18.47 7.25 -0.16
N PRO A 208 19.47 8.04 0.27
CA PRO A 208 19.51 9.48 0.02
C PRO A 208 19.55 9.84 -1.48
N PRO A 209 19.03 11.02 -1.88
CA PRO A 209 19.04 11.46 -3.27
C PRO A 209 20.44 11.47 -3.92
N SER A 210 21.47 11.91 -3.19
CA SER A 210 22.86 11.93 -3.65
C SER A 210 23.41 10.54 -3.96
N THR A 211 23.14 9.57 -3.07
CA THR A 211 23.56 8.17 -3.23
C THR A 211 22.93 7.55 -4.48
N VAL A 212 21.63 7.79 -4.71
CA VAL A 212 20.95 7.26 -5.91
C VAL A 212 21.46 7.90 -7.20
N ILE A 213 21.83 9.17 -7.19
CA ILE A 213 22.53 9.81 -8.33
C ILE A 213 23.86 9.10 -8.62
N GLY A 214 24.59 8.72 -7.57
CA GLY A 214 25.83 7.94 -7.68
C GLY A 214 25.65 6.57 -8.35
N LEU A 215 24.43 6.01 -8.36
CA LEU A 215 24.11 4.74 -9.03
C LEU A 215 23.83 4.88 -10.53
N PHE A 216 23.74 6.09 -11.08
CA PHE A 216 23.46 6.28 -12.51
C PHE A 216 24.49 5.62 -13.44
N PRO A 217 25.81 5.73 -13.20
CA PRO A 217 26.82 5.03 -14.00
C PRO A 217 26.63 3.51 -13.97
N TYR A 218 26.33 2.94 -12.80
CA TYR A 218 26.04 1.51 -12.67
C TYR A 218 24.79 1.11 -13.47
N ALA A 219 23.73 1.92 -13.42
CA ALA A 219 22.52 1.68 -14.21
C ALA A 219 22.80 1.66 -15.73
N TYR A 220 23.64 2.58 -16.24
CA TYR A 220 24.08 2.56 -17.65
C TYR A 220 24.89 1.31 -17.98
N ALA A 221 25.85 0.94 -17.12
CA ALA A 221 26.68 -0.24 -17.31
C ALA A 221 25.82 -1.53 -17.31
N LEU A 222 24.86 -1.63 -16.39
CA LEU A 222 23.93 -2.74 -16.29
C LEU A 222 23.03 -2.86 -17.52
N LEU A 223 22.45 -1.75 -17.99
CA LEU A 223 21.62 -1.72 -19.22
C LEU A 223 22.42 -2.05 -20.48
N SER A 224 23.72 -1.78 -20.49
CA SER A 224 24.60 -2.10 -21.61
C SER A 224 24.92 -3.59 -21.72
N ARG A 225 24.85 -4.33 -20.60
CA ARG A 225 25.25 -5.76 -20.52
C ARG A 225 24.11 -6.73 -20.20
N ARG A 226 22.95 -6.25 -19.74
CA ARG A 226 21.78 -7.06 -19.37
C ARG A 226 20.50 -6.56 -20.03
N ARG A 227 19.52 -7.45 -20.15
CA ARG A 227 18.15 -7.10 -20.57
C ARG A 227 17.48 -6.21 -19.54
N LEU A 228 16.55 -5.37 -20.01
CA LEU A 228 15.79 -4.43 -19.18
C LEU A 228 15.13 -5.10 -17.97
N ASP A 229 14.47 -6.25 -18.15
CA ASP A 229 13.74 -6.91 -17.06
C ASP A 229 14.67 -7.39 -15.93
N VAL A 230 15.88 -7.84 -16.28
CA VAL A 230 16.92 -8.20 -15.31
C VAL A 230 17.39 -6.95 -14.57
N ALA A 231 17.67 -5.87 -15.30
CA ALA A 231 18.13 -4.61 -14.71
C ALA A 231 17.08 -4.01 -13.74
N VAL A 232 15.80 -4.05 -14.10
CA VAL A 232 14.69 -3.62 -13.24
C VAL A 232 14.64 -4.46 -11.98
N ASN A 233 14.76 -5.79 -12.10
CA ASN A 233 14.70 -6.68 -10.95
C ASN A 233 15.86 -6.47 -9.96
N VAL A 234 17.06 -6.16 -10.47
CA VAL A 234 18.24 -5.86 -9.63
C VAL A 234 17.93 -4.69 -8.69
N PHE A 235 17.48 -3.55 -9.24
CA PHE A 235 17.13 -2.40 -8.42
C PHE A 235 15.88 -2.63 -7.55
N GLN A 236 14.89 -3.39 -8.04
CA GLN A 236 13.70 -3.74 -7.28
C GLN A 236 14.03 -4.57 -6.02
N LYS A 237 15.05 -5.44 -6.08
CA LYS A 237 15.47 -6.29 -4.96
C LYS A 237 16.42 -5.59 -3.99
N LEU A 238 17.09 -4.51 -4.41
CA LEU A 238 18.08 -3.79 -3.60
C LEU A 238 17.57 -3.47 -2.18
N PRO A 239 16.38 -2.88 -1.96
CA PRO A 239 15.91 -2.54 -0.61
C PRO A 239 15.88 -3.71 0.38
N ARG A 240 15.67 -4.94 -0.10
CA ARG A 240 15.61 -6.14 0.76
C ARG A 240 16.99 -6.59 1.26
N LYS A 241 18.06 -6.10 0.63
CA LYS A 241 19.45 -6.42 0.95
C LYS A 241 20.15 -5.26 1.67
N LEU A 242 19.57 -4.06 1.66
CA LEU A 242 20.10 -2.92 2.38
C LEU A 242 19.96 -3.11 3.88
N GLN A 243 21.03 -2.81 4.59
CA GLN A 243 20.96 -2.52 6.01
C GLN A 243 20.46 -1.09 6.21
N ARG A 244 19.94 -0.78 7.40
CA ARG A 244 19.62 0.60 7.78
C ARG A 244 20.73 1.17 8.64
N PRO A 245 21.16 2.43 8.40
CA PRO A 245 22.12 3.08 9.28
C PRO A 245 21.66 3.05 10.73
N CYS A 246 22.53 2.61 11.64
CA CYS A 246 22.28 2.72 13.06
C CYS A 246 23.61 2.72 13.83
N PRO A 247 23.63 3.21 15.09
CA PRO A 247 24.85 3.28 15.89
C PRO A 247 25.63 1.96 16.05
N ASN A 248 24.99 0.81 15.82
CA ASN A 248 25.56 -0.51 16.04
C ASN A 248 25.99 -1.22 14.74
N VAL A 249 25.83 -0.58 13.57
CA VAL A 249 26.25 -1.12 12.27
C VAL A 249 27.49 -0.35 11.80
N ASP A 250 28.41 -1.06 11.14
CA ASP A 250 29.65 -0.50 10.62
C ASP A 250 29.40 0.45 9.43
N SER A 251 30.16 1.53 9.33
CA SER A 251 30.02 2.51 8.24
C SER A 251 30.34 1.94 6.86
N SER A 252 31.19 0.90 6.77
CA SER A 252 31.53 0.22 5.51
C SER A 252 30.31 -0.43 4.83
N GLU A 253 29.24 -0.71 5.57
CA GLU A 253 28.00 -1.24 4.99
C GLU A 253 27.24 -0.22 4.12
N PHE A 254 27.63 1.07 4.15
CA PHE A 254 26.90 2.17 3.52
C PHE A 254 27.72 2.97 2.50
N ASP A 255 28.96 2.56 2.23
CA ASP A 255 29.75 3.19 1.18
C ASP A 255 29.25 2.82 -0.22
N SER A 256 29.72 3.56 -1.22
CA SER A 256 29.33 3.33 -2.62
C SER A 256 29.84 1.99 -3.16
N GLU A 257 30.96 1.48 -2.64
CA GLU A 257 31.57 0.23 -3.10
C GLU A 257 30.70 -0.95 -2.67
N ARG A 258 30.30 -1.00 -1.40
CA ARG A 258 29.39 -2.00 -0.85
C ARG A 258 28.04 -2.00 -1.54
N LEU A 259 27.49 -0.82 -1.86
CA LEU A 259 26.24 -0.74 -2.64
C LEU A 259 26.39 -1.38 -4.04
N ILE A 260 27.54 -1.18 -4.69
CA ILE A 260 27.85 -1.79 -5.99
C ILE A 260 28.07 -3.30 -5.83
N GLU A 261 28.72 -3.75 -4.76
CA GLU A 261 28.86 -5.17 -4.43
C GLU A 261 27.49 -5.84 -4.27
N ILE A 262 26.60 -5.29 -3.44
CA ILE A 262 25.24 -5.81 -3.24
C ILE A 262 24.49 -5.90 -4.57
N LEU A 263 24.57 -4.85 -5.41
CA LEU A 263 23.95 -4.86 -6.74
C LEU A 263 24.53 -5.95 -7.64
N THR A 264 25.84 -6.17 -7.58
CA THR A 264 26.54 -7.22 -8.33
C THR A 264 26.18 -8.61 -7.83
N GLU A 265 26.08 -8.82 -6.52
CA GLU A 265 25.60 -10.07 -5.92
C GLU A 265 24.16 -10.40 -6.37
N ILE A 266 23.26 -9.40 -6.39
CA ILE A 266 21.88 -9.57 -6.86
C ILE A 266 21.84 -9.93 -8.35
N GLU A 267 22.69 -9.29 -9.14
CA GLU A 267 22.82 -9.55 -10.57
C GLU A 267 23.33 -10.99 -10.83
N GLU A 268 24.39 -11.41 -10.16
CA GLU A 268 25.00 -12.74 -10.31
C GLU A 268 24.07 -13.86 -9.82
N GLY A 269 23.40 -13.67 -8.68
CA GLY A 269 22.42 -14.62 -8.16
C GLY A 269 21.26 -14.90 -9.13
N LYS A 270 20.95 -13.95 -10.04
CA LYS A 270 19.93 -14.10 -11.07
C LYS A 270 20.41 -14.81 -12.34
N VAL A 271 21.71 -14.81 -12.64
CA VAL A 271 22.27 -15.57 -13.76
C VAL A 271 21.97 -17.05 -13.60
N SER A 272 21.99 -17.56 -12.36
CA SER A 272 21.65 -18.95 -12.05
C SER A 272 20.15 -19.26 -12.22
N GLU A 273 19.26 -18.35 -11.78
CA GLU A 273 17.79 -18.52 -11.91
C GLU A 273 17.26 -18.51 -13.36
N PHE A 274 17.97 -17.88 -14.31
CA PHE A 274 17.57 -17.84 -15.73
C PHE A 274 18.20 -18.94 -16.59
N LEU A 275 19.28 -19.59 -16.11
CA LEU A 275 19.90 -20.75 -16.77
C LEU A 275 19.20 -22.06 -16.40
N ASP A 276 18.52 -22.11 -15.25
CA ASP A 276 17.71 -23.27 -14.84
C ASP A 276 16.33 -23.20 -15.51
N THR A 277 16.21 -23.94 -16.60
CA THR A 277 14.98 -24.09 -17.37
C THR A 277 13.97 -24.94 -16.60
N GLY A 278 13.13 -24.32 -15.76
CA GLY A 278 12.11 -25.09 -15.04
C GLY A 278 11.23 -24.45 -13.95
N ARG A 279 10.97 -23.12 -13.96
CA ARG A 279 10.14 -22.31 -13.00
C ARG A 279 10.91 -21.88 -11.73
N PRO A 280 10.92 -20.58 -11.34
CA PRO A 280 9.76 -19.68 -11.16
C PRO A 280 9.87 -18.31 -11.88
N GLY A 281 8.75 -17.68 -12.21
CA GLY A 281 8.70 -16.37 -12.90
C GLY A 281 7.98 -16.36 -14.25
N HIS A 282 7.33 -17.46 -14.64
CA HIS A 282 6.32 -17.38 -15.69
C HIS A 282 5.11 -16.62 -15.14
N VAL A 283 5.04 -15.34 -15.50
CA VAL A 283 3.77 -14.64 -15.66
C VAL A 283 2.88 -15.59 -16.47
N HIS A 284 1.82 -16.13 -15.86
CA HIS A 284 0.86 -16.95 -16.60
C HIS A 284 0.40 -16.16 -17.84
N GLN A 285 -0.05 -16.82 -18.93
CA GLN A 285 -0.50 -16.12 -20.16
C GLN A 285 -1.46 -14.94 -19.88
N ASN A 286 -2.21 -15.00 -18.77
CA ASN A 286 -3.19 -13.99 -18.35
C ASN A 286 -2.70 -13.08 -17.21
N GLN A 287 -1.39 -12.97 -16.99
CA GLN A 287 -0.80 -12.03 -16.05
C GLN A 287 0.04 -10.98 -16.77
N THR A 288 0.27 -9.85 -16.13
CA THR A 288 1.22 -8.87 -16.62
C THR A 288 1.85 -8.09 -15.47
N GLU A 289 3.08 -7.65 -15.66
CA GLU A 289 3.81 -6.87 -14.68
C GLU A 289 3.33 -5.42 -14.67
N VAL A 290 2.85 -4.96 -13.53
CA VAL A 290 2.30 -3.61 -13.34
C VAL A 290 2.96 -2.95 -12.14
N HIS A 291 3.33 -1.69 -12.29
CA HIS A 291 3.86 -0.86 -11.20
C HIS A 291 2.74 -0.42 -10.26
N ARG A 292 3.05 -0.29 -8.96
CA ARG A 292 2.06 0.09 -7.94
C ARG A 292 2.53 1.28 -7.11
N ALA A 293 1.66 2.26 -6.89
CA ALA A 293 1.87 3.32 -5.90
C ALA A 293 0.92 3.15 -4.72
N THR A 294 1.46 3.20 -3.52
CA THR A 294 0.72 3.13 -2.26
C THR A 294 0.63 4.53 -1.67
N VAL A 295 -0.58 5.03 -1.49
CA VAL A 295 -0.87 6.36 -0.97
C VAL A 295 -1.29 6.22 0.49
N ALA A 296 -0.44 6.75 1.38
CA ALA A 296 -0.71 6.84 2.81
C ALA A 296 -1.03 8.29 3.22
N PRO A 297 -1.57 8.55 4.43
CA PRO A 297 -1.80 9.91 4.91
C PRO A 297 -0.55 10.78 4.89
N THR A 298 0.63 10.23 5.13
CA THR A 298 1.92 10.96 5.19
C THR A 298 2.72 10.90 3.89
N GLY A 299 2.78 9.77 3.18
CA GLY A 299 3.63 9.57 2.00
C GLY A 299 2.94 8.98 0.76
N ILE A 300 3.68 8.93 -0.35
CA ILE A 300 3.41 8.06 -1.50
C ILE A 300 4.62 7.14 -1.63
N TYR A 301 4.37 5.83 -1.63
CA TYR A 301 5.40 4.80 -1.69
C TYR A 301 5.29 4.04 -3.02
N LEU A 302 6.43 3.80 -3.66
CA LEU A 302 6.48 3.11 -4.94
C LEU A 302 6.80 1.63 -4.72
N CYS A 303 6.08 0.75 -5.41
CA CYS A 303 6.23 -0.70 -5.31
C CYS A 303 6.15 -1.35 -6.70
N GLY A 304 6.54 -2.61 -6.76
CA GLY A 304 6.49 -3.40 -7.98
C GLY A 304 7.68 -3.16 -8.93
N PRO A 305 7.57 -3.60 -10.19
CA PRO A 305 6.38 -4.20 -10.77
C PRO A 305 6.03 -5.56 -10.15
N TYR A 306 4.74 -5.87 -10.06
CA TYR A 306 4.25 -7.18 -9.61
C TYR A 306 3.35 -7.81 -10.68
N PRO A 307 3.29 -9.15 -10.75
CA PRO A 307 2.36 -9.82 -11.63
C PRO A 307 0.92 -9.56 -11.18
N GLU A 308 0.13 -8.94 -12.04
CA GLU A 308 -1.31 -8.71 -11.89
C GLU A 308 -2.07 -9.52 -12.92
N THR A 309 -3.26 -10.02 -12.58
CA THR A 309 -4.15 -10.64 -13.57
C THR A 309 -4.59 -9.60 -14.59
N GLN A 310 -4.56 -9.96 -15.86
CA GLN A 310 -4.94 -9.05 -16.92
C GLN A 310 -6.45 -8.82 -16.94
N ASN A 311 -6.82 -7.55 -17.08
CA ASN A 311 -8.16 -7.12 -17.45
C ASN A 311 -8.22 -6.79 -18.95
N ARG A 312 -9.41 -6.42 -19.43
CA ARG A 312 -9.65 -6.09 -20.84
C ARG A 312 -8.71 -5.00 -21.36
N VAL A 313 -8.50 -3.96 -20.56
CA VAL A 313 -7.68 -2.81 -20.92
C VAL A 313 -6.22 -3.21 -21.07
N LEU A 314 -5.68 -3.95 -20.10
CA LEU A 314 -4.30 -4.44 -20.14
C LEU A 314 -4.07 -5.43 -21.29
N ARG A 315 -5.07 -6.26 -21.64
CA ARG A 315 -5.00 -7.15 -22.81
C ARG A 315 -4.95 -6.35 -24.12
N ARG A 316 -5.83 -5.37 -24.27
CA ARG A 316 -5.92 -4.54 -25.49
C ARG A 316 -4.68 -3.66 -25.70
N PHE A 317 -4.09 -3.16 -24.60
CA PHE A 317 -2.94 -2.25 -24.62
C PHE A 317 -1.68 -2.90 -24.04
N SER A 318 -1.46 -4.19 -24.28
CA SER A 318 -0.35 -4.97 -23.70
C SER A 318 1.05 -4.40 -23.95
N ARG A 319 1.25 -3.68 -25.07
CA ARG A 319 2.51 -2.99 -25.38
C ARG A 319 2.75 -1.74 -24.52
N PHE A 320 1.73 -1.24 -23.83
CA PHE A 320 1.73 0.00 -23.07
C PHE A 320 1.52 -0.22 -21.57
N ASN A 321 1.80 -1.43 -21.05
CA ASN A 321 1.58 -1.74 -19.63
C ASN A 321 2.33 -0.80 -18.67
N ASP A 322 3.49 -0.29 -19.07
CA ASP A 322 4.26 0.71 -18.31
C ASP A 322 3.57 2.09 -18.19
N PHE A 323 2.49 2.32 -18.95
CA PHE A 323 1.66 3.52 -18.85
C PHE A 323 0.46 3.34 -17.93
N PHE A 324 0.27 2.15 -17.34
CA PHE A 324 -0.75 1.91 -16.33
C PHE A 324 -0.10 1.76 -14.96
N LEU A 325 -0.75 2.33 -13.95
CA LEU A 325 -0.31 2.31 -12.57
C LEU A 325 -1.46 1.83 -11.68
N ARG A 326 -1.19 0.85 -10.82
CA ARG A 326 -2.12 0.45 -9.78
C ARG A 326 -1.90 1.37 -8.58
N VAL A 327 -2.95 2.04 -8.10
CA VAL A 327 -2.86 2.93 -6.94
C VAL A 327 -3.70 2.38 -5.80
N GLU A 328 -3.13 2.28 -4.60
CA GLU A 328 -3.76 1.73 -3.40
C GLU A 328 -3.77 2.77 -2.27
N PHE A 329 -4.89 2.91 -1.55
CA PHE A 329 -5.03 3.87 -0.45
C PHE A 329 -5.12 3.15 0.90
N VAL A 330 -4.13 3.38 1.78
CA VAL A 330 -3.90 2.62 3.04
C VAL A 330 -3.38 3.53 4.16
N GLU A 331 -3.34 3.03 5.39
CA GLU A 331 -2.56 3.63 6.48
C GLU A 331 -1.05 3.43 6.23
N GLU A 332 -0.20 4.13 6.99
CA GLU A 332 1.26 3.98 6.93
C GLU A 332 1.73 2.54 7.21
N THR A 333 0.91 1.77 7.94
CA THR A 333 1.16 0.36 8.26
C THR A 333 0.91 -0.57 7.07
N GLY A 334 0.29 -0.06 5.99
CA GLY A 334 -0.21 -0.85 4.87
C GLY A 334 -1.62 -1.38 5.09
N ASP A 335 -2.21 -1.16 6.27
CA ASP A 335 -3.55 -1.63 6.56
C ASP A 335 -4.61 -0.78 5.87
N PRO A 336 -5.78 -1.38 5.59
CA PRO A 336 -7.03 -0.67 5.44
C PRO A 336 -7.20 0.56 6.36
N ILE A 337 -7.36 1.76 5.78
CA ILE A 337 -7.87 2.92 6.54
C ILE A 337 -9.28 2.60 7.01
N MET A 338 -9.45 2.51 8.31
CA MET A 338 -10.73 2.22 8.94
C MET A 338 -11.39 3.50 9.41
N TYR A 339 -12.71 3.48 9.50
CA TYR A 339 -13.44 4.58 10.13
C TYR A 339 -13.05 4.63 11.61
N ASP A 340 -12.50 5.76 12.03
CA ASP A 340 -12.16 6.03 13.43
C ASP A 340 -13.17 7.03 14.00
N ILE A 341 -13.97 6.59 14.97
CA ILE A 341 -14.96 7.43 15.65
C ILE A 341 -14.26 8.57 16.42
N THR A 342 -13.02 8.36 16.85
CA THR A 342 -12.26 9.27 17.71
C THR A 342 -11.46 10.34 16.97
N SER A 343 -11.40 10.24 15.63
CA SER A 343 -10.58 11.11 14.79
C SER A 343 -11.34 11.62 13.58
N ASN A 344 -11.19 12.92 13.30
CA ASN A 344 -11.59 13.51 12.04
C ASN A 344 -10.54 13.17 10.95
N LEU A 345 -11.00 12.49 9.90
CA LEU A 345 -10.21 12.06 8.73
C LEU A 345 -10.49 12.91 7.48
N ASP A 346 -11.25 14.01 7.59
CA ASP A 346 -11.68 14.81 6.44
C ASP A 346 -10.49 15.36 5.65
N GLY A 347 -9.44 15.81 6.34
CA GLY A 347 -8.22 16.28 5.69
C GLY A 347 -7.46 15.18 4.93
N ILE A 348 -7.67 13.91 5.28
CA ILE A 348 -7.08 12.79 4.54
C ILE A 348 -7.94 12.47 3.31
N TYR A 349 -9.25 12.32 3.48
CA TYR A 349 -10.15 11.94 2.39
C TYR A 349 -10.40 13.08 1.38
N TYR A 350 -10.80 14.26 1.87
CA TYR A 350 -11.26 15.36 1.03
C TYR A 350 -10.16 16.32 0.59
N ASP A 351 -9.00 16.31 1.27
CA ASP A 351 -7.83 17.06 0.80
C ASP A 351 -6.83 16.10 0.15
N ARG A 352 -6.05 15.32 0.92
CA ARG A 352 -4.94 14.55 0.37
C ARG A 352 -5.34 13.56 -0.72
N PHE A 353 -6.26 12.64 -0.44
CA PHE A 353 -6.62 11.59 -1.40
C PHE A 353 -7.41 12.14 -2.58
N ARG A 354 -8.33 13.09 -2.32
CA ARG A 354 -9.04 13.79 -3.39
C ARG A 354 -8.09 14.53 -4.32
N MET A 355 -7.06 15.20 -3.79
CA MET A 355 -6.05 15.88 -4.60
C MET A 355 -5.29 14.88 -5.48
N ILE A 356 -4.91 13.72 -4.95
CA ILE A 356 -4.23 12.68 -5.76
C ILE A 356 -5.14 12.13 -6.86
N LEU A 357 -6.42 11.88 -6.56
CA LEU A 357 -7.40 11.42 -7.55
C LEU A 357 -7.70 12.48 -8.63
N ARG A 358 -7.64 13.77 -8.27
CA ARG A 358 -7.89 14.90 -9.18
C ARG A 358 -6.66 15.26 -10.02
N ASP A 359 -5.51 15.38 -9.38
CA ASP A 359 -4.29 15.98 -9.94
C ASP A 359 -3.33 14.91 -10.47
N GLY A 360 -3.50 13.64 -10.12
CA GLY A 360 -2.62 12.56 -10.56
C GLY A 360 -1.32 12.44 -9.75
N ILE A 361 -0.44 11.57 -10.21
CA ILE A 361 0.89 11.33 -9.61
C ILE A 361 1.94 11.41 -10.73
N ILE A 362 3.00 12.20 -10.51
CA ILE A 362 4.14 12.27 -11.42
C ILE A 362 5.21 11.30 -10.93
N ILE A 363 5.53 10.31 -11.75
CA ILE A 363 6.58 9.33 -11.47
C ILE A 363 7.51 9.29 -12.68
N ALA A 364 8.79 9.49 -12.43
CA ALA A 364 9.81 9.71 -13.44
C ALA A 364 9.39 10.82 -14.41
N ASP A 365 9.26 10.47 -15.69
CA ASP A 365 8.87 11.35 -16.78
C ASP A 365 7.39 11.20 -17.18
N ARG A 366 6.56 10.60 -16.33
CA ARG A 366 5.15 10.30 -16.63
C ARG A 366 4.20 10.87 -15.60
N HIS A 367 3.14 11.49 -16.09
CA HIS A 367 2.01 11.95 -15.28
C HIS A 367 0.86 10.96 -15.36
N PHE A 368 0.63 10.23 -14.27
CA PHE A 368 -0.43 9.24 -14.15
C PHE A 368 -1.70 9.90 -13.62
N ASN A 369 -2.78 9.84 -14.40
CA ASN A 369 -4.10 10.41 -14.09
C ASN A 369 -5.09 9.29 -13.76
N PHE A 370 -6.06 9.57 -12.90
CA PHE A 370 -7.10 8.60 -12.52
C PHE A 370 -7.88 8.10 -13.75
N LEU A 371 -7.99 6.78 -13.89
CA LEU A 371 -8.66 6.11 -15.00
C LEU A 371 -9.97 5.44 -14.57
N GLY A 372 -9.95 4.67 -13.47
CA GLY A 372 -11.14 3.97 -13.00
C GLY A 372 -10.87 2.88 -11.98
N PHE A 373 -11.91 2.20 -11.53
CA PHE A 373 -11.81 1.09 -10.59
C PHE A 373 -12.89 0.05 -10.91
N SER A 374 -12.59 -1.24 -10.66
CA SER A 374 -13.60 -2.29 -10.64
C SER A 374 -14.20 -2.46 -9.24
N HIS A 375 -15.26 -3.26 -9.10
CA HIS A 375 -15.82 -3.59 -7.78
C HIS A 375 -14.81 -4.33 -6.88
N SER A 376 -14.00 -5.24 -7.45
CA SER A 376 -12.90 -5.88 -6.71
C SER A 376 -11.86 -4.85 -6.27
N SER A 377 -11.54 -3.89 -7.15
CA SER A 377 -10.61 -2.80 -6.84
C SER A 377 -11.11 -1.96 -5.67
N LEU A 378 -12.39 -1.57 -5.65
CA LEU A 378 -12.97 -0.82 -4.53
C LEU A 378 -12.89 -1.55 -3.19
N ARG A 379 -13.19 -2.86 -3.17
CA ARG A 379 -13.06 -3.68 -1.95
C ARG A 379 -11.62 -3.71 -1.45
N ALA A 380 -10.67 -3.78 -2.38
CA ALA A 380 -9.24 -3.71 -2.09
C ALA A 380 -8.70 -2.28 -1.90
N ARG A 381 -9.54 -1.23 -1.95
CA ARG A 381 -9.14 0.19 -1.93
C ARG A 381 -8.08 0.56 -2.97
N THR A 382 -8.19 -0.06 -4.15
CA THR A 382 -7.31 0.18 -5.28
C THR A 382 -8.06 0.82 -6.45
N CYS A 383 -7.31 1.46 -7.33
CA CYS A 383 -7.80 1.98 -8.59
C CYS A 383 -6.69 1.99 -9.64
N TRP A 384 -7.09 2.22 -10.89
CA TRP A 384 -6.21 2.33 -12.04
C TRP A 384 -5.96 3.79 -12.36
N PHE A 385 -4.69 4.11 -12.58
CA PHE A 385 -4.25 5.36 -13.16
C PHE A 385 -3.55 5.07 -14.50
N MET A 386 -3.52 6.05 -15.40
CA MET A 386 -2.78 5.94 -16.66
C MET A 386 -2.04 7.22 -17.02
N ALA A 387 -0.87 7.04 -17.63
CA ALA A 387 -0.15 8.11 -18.32
C ALA A 387 -0.51 8.12 -19.80
N ASN A 388 -0.38 9.29 -20.43
CA ASN A 388 -0.69 9.44 -21.85
C ASN A 388 0.35 8.73 -22.71
N PHE A 389 -0.09 8.08 -23.80
CA PHE A 389 0.81 7.42 -24.77
C PHE A 389 0.31 7.56 -26.20
N ILE A 390 1.18 7.35 -27.18
CA ILE A 390 0.82 7.36 -28.60
C ILE A 390 0.59 5.93 -29.06
N CYS A 391 -0.58 5.65 -29.61
CA CYS A 391 -0.96 4.37 -30.19
C CYS A 391 -1.45 4.57 -31.62
N ASN A 392 -0.81 3.94 -32.60
CA ASN A 392 -1.15 4.06 -34.03
C ASN A 392 -1.24 5.52 -34.54
N GLY A 393 -0.35 6.39 -34.04
CA GLY A 393 -0.32 7.81 -34.41
C GLY A 393 -1.30 8.71 -33.64
N GLU A 394 -2.16 8.15 -32.78
CA GLU A 394 -3.10 8.91 -31.94
C GLU A 394 -2.60 9.01 -30.49
N LEU A 395 -2.71 10.20 -29.90
CA LEU A 395 -2.50 10.39 -28.46
C LEU A 395 -3.69 9.81 -27.70
N VAL A 396 -3.44 8.82 -26.85
CA VAL A 396 -4.42 8.20 -25.95
C VAL A 396 -4.24 8.80 -24.56
N ASP A 397 -5.20 9.63 -24.16
CA ASP A 397 -5.37 10.14 -22.80
C ASP A 397 -6.54 9.42 -22.09
N VAL A 398 -6.84 9.78 -20.84
CA VAL A 398 -7.94 9.19 -20.06
C VAL A 398 -9.29 9.30 -20.79
N SER A 399 -9.61 10.48 -21.34
CA SER A 399 -10.91 10.71 -21.99
C SER A 399 -11.05 9.83 -23.23
N ARG A 400 -10.01 9.80 -24.08
CA ARG A 400 -9.98 8.97 -25.29
C ARG A 400 -9.94 7.48 -24.96
N MET A 401 -9.26 7.10 -23.89
CA MET A 401 -9.28 5.72 -23.38
C MET A 401 -10.72 5.32 -23.04
N ILE A 402 -11.44 6.13 -22.24
CA ILE A 402 -12.85 5.86 -21.88
C ILE A 402 -13.72 5.74 -23.14
N HIS A 403 -13.56 6.62 -24.14
CA HIS A 403 -14.28 6.51 -25.41
C HIS A 403 -13.96 5.23 -26.20
N LYS A 404 -12.72 4.73 -26.13
CA LYS A 404 -12.32 3.46 -26.77
C LYS A 404 -12.87 2.23 -26.02
N LEU A 405 -13.30 2.35 -24.77
CA LEU A 405 -13.90 1.26 -23.98
C LEU A 405 -15.39 1.04 -24.29
N GLY A 406 -16.11 2.08 -24.71
CA GLY A 406 -17.52 1.99 -25.07
C GLY A 406 -18.22 3.34 -25.13
N ASN A 407 -19.49 3.31 -25.52
CA ASN A 407 -20.37 4.47 -25.50
C ASN A 407 -21.09 4.58 -24.16
N PHE A 408 -20.72 5.58 -23.37
CA PHE A 408 -21.29 5.87 -22.05
C PHE A 408 -22.15 7.15 -22.02
N GLN A 409 -22.40 7.79 -23.17
CA GLN A 409 -23.05 9.11 -23.25
C GLN A 409 -24.48 9.12 -22.70
N HIS A 410 -25.16 7.97 -22.68
CA HIS A 410 -26.51 7.80 -22.13
C HIS A 410 -26.55 7.70 -20.60
N ILE A 411 -25.41 7.67 -19.91
CA ILE A 411 -25.34 7.46 -18.46
C ILE A 411 -25.05 8.78 -17.74
N TYR A 412 -26.10 9.38 -17.16
CA TYR A 412 -26.00 10.66 -16.46
C TYR A 412 -25.67 10.54 -14.97
N SER A 413 -25.86 9.37 -14.34
CA SER A 413 -25.52 9.15 -12.93
C SER A 413 -24.01 8.87 -12.79
N PRO A 414 -23.25 9.69 -12.03
CA PRO A 414 -21.80 9.49 -11.88
C PRO A 414 -21.43 8.13 -11.30
N ALA A 415 -22.20 7.65 -10.31
CA ALA A 415 -21.98 6.33 -9.72
C ALA A 415 -22.20 5.20 -10.73
N LYS A 416 -23.26 5.29 -11.55
CA LYS A 416 -23.54 4.30 -12.61
C LYS A 416 -22.49 4.37 -13.72
N PHE A 417 -22.05 5.57 -14.09
CA PHE A 417 -21.02 5.80 -15.10
C PHE A 417 -19.69 5.16 -14.67
N ALA A 418 -19.23 5.45 -13.45
CA ALA A 418 -18.02 4.85 -12.87
C ALA A 418 -18.13 3.32 -12.77
N ALA A 419 -19.29 2.79 -12.35
CA ALA A 419 -19.51 1.35 -12.29
C ALA A 419 -19.44 0.67 -13.66
N ARG A 420 -19.89 1.31 -14.75
CA ARG A 420 -19.82 0.75 -16.11
C ARG A 420 -18.42 0.79 -16.70
N ILE A 421 -17.68 1.88 -16.51
CA ILE A 421 -16.26 1.91 -16.82
C ILE A 421 -15.52 0.82 -16.02
N GLY A 422 -15.86 0.67 -14.74
CA GLY A 422 -15.26 -0.32 -13.86
C GLY A 422 -15.39 -1.78 -14.31
N GLN A 423 -16.39 -2.10 -15.13
CA GLN A 423 -16.57 -3.45 -15.67
C GLN A 423 -15.43 -3.86 -16.61
N THR A 424 -14.80 -2.92 -17.33
CA THR A 424 -13.66 -3.23 -18.21
C THR A 424 -12.36 -3.46 -17.45
N PHE A 425 -12.33 -3.11 -16.15
CA PHE A 425 -11.19 -3.30 -15.26
C PHE A 425 -11.35 -4.52 -14.35
N SER A 426 -12.38 -5.33 -14.56
CA SER A 426 -12.53 -6.61 -13.86
C SER A 426 -11.41 -7.56 -14.29
N ASP A 427 -10.85 -8.27 -13.32
CA ASP A 427 -9.84 -9.29 -13.58
C ASP A 427 -10.52 -10.51 -14.22
N THR A 428 -10.00 -10.95 -15.34
CA THR A 428 -10.62 -11.98 -16.17
C THR A 428 -9.59 -13.06 -16.48
N LEU A 429 -9.91 -14.30 -16.13
CA LEU A 429 -9.01 -15.43 -16.25
C LEU A 429 -8.89 -15.94 -17.68
N THR A 430 -9.82 -15.66 -18.57
CA THR A 430 -9.75 -16.08 -19.98
C THR A 430 -10.50 -15.11 -20.86
N SER A 431 -10.04 -14.93 -22.09
CA SER A 431 -10.69 -14.15 -23.15
C SER A 431 -10.83 -15.02 -24.39
N ILE A 432 -12.05 -15.36 -24.78
CA ILE A 432 -12.36 -16.24 -25.91
C ILE A 432 -12.95 -15.38 -27.03
N ALA A 433 -12.32 -15.38 -28.20
CA ALA A 433 -12.84 -14.68 -29.38
C ALA A 433 -14.06 -15.41 -29.95
N ILE A 434 -15.07 -14.64 -30.33
CA ILE A 434 -16.36 -15.17 -30.78
C ILE A 434 -16.70 -14.59 -32.13
N ASP A 435 -17.22 -15.44 -33.00
CA ASP A 435 -17.80 -15.02 -34.25
C ASP A 435 -19.11 -14.23 -33.98
N PRO A 436 -19.22 -12.95 -34.39
CA PRO A 436 -20.43 -12.17 -34.18
C PRO A 436 -21.69 -12.83 -34.75
N ARG A 437 -21.55 -13.71 -35.75
CA ARG A 437 -22.65 -14.44 -36.39
C ARG A 437 -23.38 -15.40 -35.46
N ILE A 438 -22.73 -15.87 -34.38
CA ILE A 438 -23.35 -16.77 -33.39
C ILE A 438 -24.04 -16.03 -32.24
N VAL A 439 -23.92 -14.70 -32.19
CA VAL A 439 -24.59 -13.87 -31.17
C VAL A 439 -25.99 -13.49 -31.65
N ARG A 440 -27.00 -13.76 -30.82
CA ARG A 440 -28.41 -13.43 -31.06
C ARG A 440 -28.92 -12.51 -29.97
N ARG A 441 -29.68 -11.47 -30.34
CA ARG A 441 -30.38 -10.62 -29.37
C ARG A 441 -31.73 -11.24 -28.99
N ALA A 442 -32.11 -11.17 -27.73
CA ALA A 442 -33.39 -11.66 -27.24
C ALA A 442 -34.04 -10.68 -26.24
N GLU A 443 -35.35 -10.75 -26.10
CA GLU A 443 -36.12 -9.94 -25.13
C GLU A 443 -35.96 -10.47 -23.71
N ASP A 444 -36.17 -9.63 -22.70
CA ASP A 444 -36.14 -10.08 -21.32
C ASP A 444 -37.35 -10.96 -20.98
N VAL A 445 -37.14 -11.95 -20.10
CA VAL A 445 -38.21 -12.82 -19.60
C VAL A 445 -38.86 -12.11 -18.43
N GLU A 446 -40.06 -11.59 -18.65
CA GLU A 446 -40.81 -10.83 -17.65
C GLU A 446 -41.98 -11.64 -17.09
N ARG A 447 -42.21 -11.54 -15.78
CA ARG A 447 -43.41 -12.06 -15.12
C ARG A 447 -43.81 -11.11 -14.00
N ASN A 448 -45.10 -10.79 -13.88
CA ASN A 448 -45.62 -9.92 -12.82
C ASN A 448 -44.86 -8.58 -12.69
N GLY A 449 -44.46 -7.98 -13.83
CA GLY A 449 -43.72 -6.70 -13.86
C GLY A 449 -42.27 -6.77 -13.37
N ARG A 450 -41.70 -7.98 -13.21
CA ARG A 450 -40.30 -8.18 -12.84
C ARG A 450 -39.58 -8.96 -13.95
N VAL A 451 -38.32 -8.62 -14.17
CA VAL A 451 -37.43 -9.34 -15.09
C VAL A 451 -36.83 -10.55 -14.35
N PHE A 452 -37.05 -11.75 -14.87
CA PHE A 452 -36.53 -13.02 -14.35
C PHE A 452 -35.30 -13.51 -15.12
N SER A 453 -34.93 -12.84 -16.21
CA SER A 453 -33.74 -13.14 -17.00
C SER A 453 -32.55 -12.22 -16.70
N ASP A 454 -32.63 -11.41 -15.64
CA ASP A 454 -31.50 -10.62 -15.19
C ASP A 454 -30.35 -11.58 -14.83
N GLU A 455 -29.23 -11.43 -15.54
CA GLU A 455 -27.95 -12.14 -15.32
C GLU A 455 -27.88 -13.63 -15.75
N SER A 456 -28.90 -14.20 -16.39
CA SER A 456 -28.87 -15.60 -16.88
C SER A 456 -28.34 -15.74 -18.30
N ILE A 457 -27.02 -15.97 -18.47
CA ILE A 457 -26.39 -16.14 -19.79
C ILE A 457 -26.35 -17.60 -20.29
N LEU A 458 -26.62 -18.61 -19.45
CA LEU A 458 -26.23 -19.98 -19.81
C LEU A 458 -27.32 -20.78 -20.54
N SER A 459 -27.31 -20.68 -21.87
CA SER A 459 -27.49 -21.86 -22.72
C SER A 459 -26.16 -22.18 -23.43
N ARG A 460 -25.42 -23.18 -22.89
CA ARG A 460 -24.22 -23.86 -23.45
C ARG A 460 -22.87 -23.12 -23.48
N ILE A 461 -22.21 -23.00 -22.32
CA ILE A 461 -20.73 -23.08 -22.21
C ILE A 461 -20.33 -24.46 -21.61
N GLY A 462 -21.09 -25.51 -21.92
CA GLY A 462 -20.85 -26.87 -21.39
C GLY A 462 -19.73 -27.63 -22.10
N SER A 463 -19.37 -27.25 -23.33
CA SER A 463 -18.41 -28.01 -24.14
C SER A 463 -16.93 -27.79 -23.75
N ALA A 464 -16.61 -26.76 -22.95
CA ALA A 464 -15.23 -26.46 -22.57
C ALA A 464 -14.91 -26.80 -21.10
N TYR A 465 -15.91 -27.02 -20.24
CA TYR A 465 -15.71 -27.11 -18.78
C TYR A 465 -16.58 -28.16 -18.07
N SER A 466 -17.04 -29.22 -18.75
CA SER A 466 -17.69 -30.40 -18.12
C SER A 466 -18.76 -30.07 -17.04
N VAL A 467 -19.62 -29.09 -17.28
CA VAL A 467 -20.77 -28.79 -16.40
C VAL A 467 -22.00 -29.54 -16.92
N SER A 468 -22.63 -30.29 -16.01
CA SER A 468 -23.71 -31.26 -16.25
C SER A 468 -24.97 -30.69 -16.91
N ASP A 469 -25.60 -31.54 -17.74
CA ASP A 469 -26.68 -31.38 -18.74
C ASP A 469 -28.04 -30.73 -18.34
N SER A 470 -28.10 -29.85 -17.35
CA SER A 470 -29.41 -29.40 -16.81
C SER A 470 -30.02 -28.11 -17.40
N ILE A 471 -29.44 -27.51 -18.45
CA ILE A 471 -30.06 -26.39 -19.21
C ILE A 471 -29.92 -26.64 -20.72
N ILE A 472 -30.64 -27.63 -21.24
CA ILE A 472 -30.67 -27.94 -22.68
C ILE A 472 -32.00 -27.47 -23.29
N SER A 473 -31.95 -26.33 -23.98
CA SER A 473 -32.92 -25.95 -25.00
C SER A 473 -32.47 -26.50 -26.35
N SER A 474 -33.40 -27.15 -27.06
CA SER A 474 -33.23 -27.89 -28.32
C SER A 474 -32.85 -27.04 -29.54
N LYS A 475 -31.66 -26.41 -29.56
CA LYS A 475 -31.18 -25.65 -30.73
C LYS A 475 -29.95 -26.28 -31.40
N LYS A 476 -30.01 -26.37 -32.73
CA LYS A 476 -28.96 -26.87 -33.63
C LYS A 476 -27.84 -25.83 -33.75
N GLY A 477 -26.68 -26.09 -33.14
CA GLY A 477 -25.45 -25.28 -33.25
C GLY A 477 -25.12 -24.41 -32.02
N PRO A 478 -23.90 -23.85 -31.92
CA PRO A 478 -23.52 -22.91 -30.87
C PRO A 478 -24.14 -21.52 -31.14
N GLU A 479 -24.98 -21.03 -30.23
CA GLU A 479 -25.54 -19.67 -30.24
C GLU A 479 -25.38 -19.05 -28.85
N ILE A 480 -25.08 -17.75 -28.79
CA ILE A 480 -25.05 -16.95 -27.55
C ILE A 480 -26.23 -15.98 -27.60
N MET A 481 -27.12 -16.03 -26.60
CA MET A 481 -28.24 -15.10 -26.51
C MET A 481 -27.92 -13.95 -25.56
N LEU A 482 -27.83 -12.73 -26.09
CA LEU A 482 -27.70 -11.50 -25.31
C LEU A 482 -29.07 -10.84 -25.14
N ARG A 483 -29.48 -10.61 -23.90
CA ARG A 483 -30.73 -9.92 -23.60
C ARG A 483 -30.53 -8.42 -23.36
N LYS A 484 -31.61 -7.65 -23.47
CA LYS A 484 -31.58 -6.20 -23.28
C LYS A 484 -31.00 -5.82 -21.91
N SER A 485 -31.41 -6.48 -20.82
CA SER A 485 -30.89 -6.17 -19.50
C SER A 485 -29.41 -6.49 -19.31
N MET A 486 -28.81 -7.37 -20.11
CA MET A 486 -27.39 -7.74 -20.04
C MET A 486 -26.49 -6.67 -20.65
N VAL A 487 -26.98 -5.94 -21.68
CA VAL A 487 -26.21 -4.90 -22.37
C VAL A 487 -26.21 -3.63 -21.54
N LYS A 488 -25.07 -3.34 -20.89
CA LYS A 488 -24.95 -2.17 -20.01
C LYS A 488 -24.55 -0.88 -20.74
N PHE A 489 -23.81 -1.03 -21.83
CA PHE A 489 -23.37 0.00 -22.76
C PHE A 489 -22.95 -0.67 -24.07
N GLU A 490 -22.90 0.09 -25.16
CA GLU A 490 -22.43 -0.41 -26.46
C GLU A 490 -20.92 -0.28 -26.56
N ALA A 491 -20.23 -1.30 -27.04
CA ALA A 491 -18.80 -1.29 -27.31
C ALA A 491 -18.56 -1.67 -28.78
N ALA A 492 -17.69 -0.93 -29.46
CA ALA A 492 -17.34 -1.20 -30.85
C ALA A 492 -16.31 -2.34 -30.94
N ASP A 493 -16.58 -3.30 -31.82
CA ASP A 493 -15.65 -4.37 -32.23
C ASP A 493 -15.07 -5.23 -31.10
N ASP A 494 -15.81 -5.40 -30.00
CA ASP A 494 -15.41 -6.25 -28.86
C ASP A 494 -16.40 -7.39 -28.65
N TRP A 495 -16.10 -8.53 -29.29
CA TRP A 495 -16.93 -9.74 -29.27
C TRP A 495 -16.36 -10.84 -28.37
N ASN A 496 -15.33 -10.53 -27.58
CA ASN A 496 -14.70 -11.53 -26.73
C ASN A 496 -15.57 -11.85 -25.50
N ILE A 497 -15.75 -13.15 -25.18
CA ILE A 497 -16.23 -13.54 -23.85
C ILE A 497 -15.05 -13.54 -22.90
N GLU A 498 -15.20 -12.79 -21.82
CA GLU A 498 -14.23 -12.71 -20.74
C GLU A 498 -14.80 -13.40 -19.50
N THR A 499 -14.09 -14.38 -18.97
CA THR A 499 -14.54 -15.16 -17.81
C THR A 499 -13.86 -14.67 -16.53
N CYS A 500 -14.64 -14.23 -15.53
CA CYS A 500 -14.10 -13.83 -14.23
C CYS A 500 -13.87 -15.03 -13.30
N GLY A 501 -14.62 -16.11 -13.50
CA GLY A 501 -14.56 -17.36 -12.73
C GLY A 501 -15.50 -18.38 -13.36
N SER A 502 -15.23 -19.67 -13.16
CA SER A 502 -15.93 -20.76 -13.86
C SER A 502 -16.96 -21.50 -13.01
N GLY A 503 -17.12 -21.17 -11.72
CA GLY A 503 -18.13 -21.79 -10.84
C GLY A 503 -18.02 -23.32 -10.72
N ILE A 504 -16.86 -23.89 -11.09
CA ILE A 504 -16.63 -25.33 -11.17
C ILE A 504 -16.61 -25.95 -9.77
N GLU A 505 -16.09 -25.20 -8.79
CA GLU A 505 -15.99 -25.64 -7.41
C GLU A 505 -16.96 -24.87 -6.52
N LYS A 506 -17.55 -25.58 -5.55
CA LYS A 506 -18.36 -24.96 -4.51
C LYS A 506 -17.44 -24.18 -3.58
N LEU A 507 -17.63 -22.87 -3.49
CA LEU A 507 -16.92 -22.06 -2.51
C LEU A 507 -17.46 -22.37 -1.11
N PRO A 508 -16.59 -22.41 -0.08
CA PRO A 508 -17.03 -22.56 1.30
C PRO A 508 -17.96 -21.39 1.67
N PHE A 509 -19.08 -21.73 2.33
CA PHE A 509 -20.06 -20.76 2.80
C PHE A 509 -19.88 -20.55 4.30
N PHE A 510 -19.61 -19.30 4.69
CA PHE A 510 -19.40 -18.94 6.09
C PHE A 510 -20.61 -18.19 6.63
N LEU A 511 -21.03 -18.55 7.84
CA LEU A 511 -22.03 -17.79 8.59
C LEU A 511 -21.40 -16.50 9.13
N ASN A 512 -21.78 -15.36 8.57
CA ASN A 512 -21.44 -14.05 9.12
C ASN A 512 -22.55 -13.55 10.05
N ALA A 513 -22.24 -12.55 10.87
CA ALA A 513 -23.18 -12.00 11.84
C ALA A 513 -24.51 -11.51 11.21
N GLN A 514 -24.46 -10.97 9.99
CA GLN A 514 -25.66 -10.51 9.28
C GLN A 514 -26.58 -11.68 8.90
N LEU A 515 -26.01 -12.77 8.40
CA LEU A 515 -26.75 -13.98 8.05
C LEU A 515 -27.31 -14.69 9.28
N ILE A 516 -26.52 -14.80 10.34
CA ILE A 516 -26.98 -15.35 11.62
C ILE A 516 -28.21 -14.57 12.10
N LYS A 517 -28.16 -13.24 12.05
CA LYS A 517 -29.29 -12.42 12.49
C LYS A 517 -30.56 -12.66 11.66
N ILE A 518 -30.43 -12.75 10.34
CA ILE A 518 -31.56 -13.07 9.46
C ILE A 518 -32.13 -14.45 9.78
N LEU A 519 -31.27 -15.45 9.96
CA LEU A 519 -31.69 -16.83 10.24
C LEU A 519 -32.34 -16.95 11.62
N GLU A 520 -31.81 -16.28 12.63
CA GLU A 520 -32.43 -16.15 13.96
C GLU A 520 -33.85 -15.56 13.85
N ASP A 521 -34.01 -14.46 13.10
CA ASP A 521 -35.32 -13.82 12.89
C ASP A 521 -36.29 -14.71 12.08
N LEU A 522 -35.76 -15.63 11.25
CA LEU A 522 -36.54 -16.66 10.54
C LEU A 522 -36.85 -17.89 11.40
N GLY A 523 -36.43 -17.92 12.67
CA GLY A 523 -36.76 -18.97 13.63
C GLY A 523 -35.72 -20.10 13.72
N VAL A 524 -34.51 -19.91 13.19
CA VAL A 524 -33.42 -20.87 13.42
C VAL A 524 -32.99 -20.81 14.89
N PRO A 525 -32.98 -21.95 15.62
CA PRO A 525 -32.65 -21.97 17.04
C PRO A 525 -31.20 -21.60 17.29
N ALA A 526 -30.95 -20.90 18.40
CA ALA A 526 -29.61 -20.42 18.78
C ALA A 526 -28.61 -21.58 18.95
N GLU A 527 -29.11 -22.74 19.39
CA GLU A 527 -28.34 -23.96 19.59
C GLU A 527 -27.63 -24.42 18.31
N ALA A 528 -28.26 -24.25 17.14
CA ALA A 528 -27.67 -24.63 15.86
C ALA A 528 -26.42 -23.78 15.52
N PHE A 529 -26.44 -22.49 15.85
CA PHE A 529 -25.27 -21.62 15.65
C PHE A 529 -24.15 -21.95 16.64
N LEU A 530 -24.50 -22.27 17.89
CA LEU A 530 -23.54 -22.64 18.92
C LEU A 530 -22.87 -23.98 18.64
N GLU A 531 -23.62 -24.95 18.09
CA GLU A 531 -23.08 -26.23 17.65
C GLU A 531 -22.04 -26.04 16.53
N LEU A 532 -22.40 -25.29 15.47
CA LEU A 532 -21.46 -24.97 14.38
C LEU A 532 -20.22 -24.19 14.86
N GLN A 533 -20.38 -23.28 15.82
CA GLN A 533 -19.24 -22.60 16.44
C GLN A 533 -18.37 -23.58 17.24
N GLY A 534 -18.98 -24.52 17.97
CA GLY A 534 -18.29 -25.56 18.71
C GLY A 534 -17.43 -26.44 17.80
N ASP A 535 -18.00 -26.89 16.68
CA ASP A 535 -17.32 -27.71 15.67
C ASP A 535 -16.12 -26.97 15.05
N GLU A 536 -16.28 -25.68 14.74
CA GLU A 536 -15.19 -24.86 14.19
C GLU A 536 -14.06 -24.63 15.22
N ILE A 537 -14.41 -24.35 16.48
CA ILE A 537 -13.43 -24.21 17.56
C ILE A 537 -12.61 -25.50 17.71
N GLU A 538 -13.27 -26.66 17.64
CA GLU A 538 -12.59 -27.95 17.75
C GLU A 538 -11.66 -28.21 16.56
N THR A 539 -12.11 -27.85 15.35
CA THR A 539 -11.29 -27.91 14.12
C THR A 539 -10.05 -27.01 14.23
N LEU A 540 -10.19 -25.79 14.75
CA LEU A 540 -9.08 -24.86 15.00
C LEU A 540 -8.11 -25.38 16.07
N ARG A 541 -8.60 -26.03 17.12
CA ARG A 541 -7.73 -26.66 18.14
C ARG A 541 -6.91 -27.80 17.56
N GLN A 542 -7.52 -28.60 16.68
CA GLN A 542 -6.82 -29.70 16.00
C GLN A 542 -5.70 -29.17 15.11
N THR A 543 -5.92 -28.04 14.44
CA THR A 543 -4.94 -27.39 13.56
C THR A 543 -3.56 -27.19 14.19
N VAL A 544 -3.50 -26.88 15.50
CA VAL A 544 -2.24 -26.61 16.23
C VAL A 544 -1.52 -27.91 16.66
N GLN A 545 -2.12 -29.08 16.43
CA GLN A 545 -1.58 -30.37 16.87
C GLN A 545 -0.53 -30.96 15.92
N SER A 546 -0.42 -30.45 14.69
CA SER A 546 0.65 -30.87 13.78
C SER A 546 1.08 -29.78 12.80
N ALA A 547 2.34 -29.83 12.39
CA ALA A 547 2.89 -28.90 11.41
C ALA A 547 2.15 -28.97 10.06
N GLU A 548 1.67 -30.15 9.66
CA GLU A 548 0.92 -30.34 8.41
C GLU A 548 -0.48 -29.69 8.47
N GLN A 549 -1.18 -29.82 9.60
CA GLN A 549 -2.49 -29.20 9.77
C GLN A 549 -2.36 -27.68 9.92
N THR A 550 -1.34 -27.20 10.63
CA THR A 550 -1.01 -25.77 10.70
C THR A 550 -0.69 -25.20 9.32
N ALA A 551 0.09 -25.91 8.49
CA ALA A 551 0.37 -25.48 7.11
C ALA A 551 -0.91 -25.38 6.27
N LYS A 552 -1.78 -26.39 6.29
CA LYS A 552 -3.08 -26.37 5.58
C LYS A 552 -3.97 -25.21 6.03
N PHE A 553 -4.01 -24.93 7.34
CA PHE A 553 -4.75 -23.80 7.88
C PHE A 553 -4.17 -22.46 7.45
N LEU A 554 -2.84 -22.30 7.47
CA LEU A 554 -2.18 -21.07 7.02
C LEU A 554 -2.42 -20.81 5.52
N GLU A 555 -2.45 -21.85 4.69
CA GLU A 555 -2.80 -21.74 3.26
C GLU A 555 -4.28 -21.34 3.04
N GLN A 556 -5.18 -21.80 3.91
CA GLN A 556 -6.62 -21.49 3.82
C GLN A 556 -7.00 -20.16 4.50
N SER A 557 -6.18 -19.70 5.43
CA SER A 557 -6.40 -18.46 6.19
C SER A 557 -5.88 -17.27 5.42
N HIS A 558 -6.73 -16.28 5.14
CA HIS A 558 -6.30 -15.00 4.58
C HIS A 558 -5.54 -14.17 5.63
N MET A 559 -4.26 -14.49 5.86
CA MET A 559 -3.40 -13.74 6.79
C MET A 559 -3.02 -12.35 6.25
N ALA A 560 -2.71 -11.43 7.18
CA ALA A 560 -2.28 -10.08 6.87
C ALA A 560 -0.92 -10.06 6.14
N ARG A 561 -0.85 -9.31 5.03
CA ARG A 561 0.38 -9.08 4.23
C ARG A 561 1.53 -8.46 5.04
N SER A 562 1.22 -7.81 6.16
CA SER A 562 2.21 -7.20 7.07
C SER A 562 3.11 -8.21 7.78
N THR A 563 2.70 -9.48 7.85
CA THR A 563 3.50 -10.54 8.49
C THR A 563 4.73 -10.95 7.68
N ARG A 564 4.82 -10.55 6.39
CA ARG A 564 5.89 -10.97 5.45
C ARG A 564 6.17 -12.47 5.45
N LEU A 565 5.21 -13.27 5.90
CA LEU A 565 5.22 -14.72 5.72
C LEU A 565 4.78 -15.02 4.27
N PRO A 566 5.34 -16.08 3.65
CA PRO A 566 5.08 -16.45 2.26
C PRO A 566 3.59 -16.56 1.93
#